data_AF-A0A349JJ94-F1
#
_entry.id   AF-A0A349JJ94-F1
#
_cell.length_a   1.000
_cell.length_b   1.000
_cell.length_c   1.000
_cell.angle_alpha   90.00
_cell.angle_beta   90.00
_cell.angle_gamma   90.00
#
_symmetry.space_group_name_H-M   'P 1'
#
loop_
_entity.id
_entity.type
_entity.pdbx_description
1 polymer ?
#
loop_
_entity_poly.entity_id
_entity_poly.type
_entity_poly.pdbx_seq_one_letter_code
_entity_poly.pdbx_strand_id
1 'polypeptide(L)'
;DKALDILQARKASYKANAINYYRPWIFMITDGSPSDNEVVNRAAQRIRDEEARKKVAFFAVGVEGVNMTRLSQIVVRPPMKLTGLNFQEMFQWLSASMSGVSHSQLDEQVPLQKPGWGSV
;
A
#
# COMPACT_ATOMS: atom_id res chain seq x y z
N ASP A 1 4.61 3.23 11.02
CA ASP A 1 3.55 3.66 11.96
C ASP A 1 2.86 4.97 11.60
N LYS A 2 3.57 6.10 11.51
CA LYS A 2 2.95 7.43 11.25
C LYS A 2 1.93 7.46 10.10
N ALA A 3 2.22 6.82 8.97
CA ALA A 3 1.29 6.79 7.83
C ALA A 3 -0.07 6.13 8.17
N LEU A 4 -0.05 5.06 8.98
CA LEU A 4 -1.28 4.39 9.43
C LEU A 4 -2.06 5.26 10.44
N ASP A 5 -1.35 6.02 11.28
CA ASP A 5 -1.97 6.98 12.21
C ASP A 5 -2.69 8.11 11.46
N ILE A 6 -2.01 8.73 10.49
CA ILE A 6 -2.59 9.78 9.63
C ILE A 6 -3.83 9.25 8.92
N LEU A 7 -3.75 8.03 8.38
CA LEU A 7 -4.88 7.40 7.71
C LEU A 7 -6.04 7.14 8.68
N GLN A 8 -5.75 6.67 9.89
CA GLN A 8 -6.77 6.44 10.92
C GLN A 8 -7.47 7.74 11.33
N ALA A 9 -6.72 8.82 11.51
CA ALA A 9 -7.28 10.14 11.80
C ALA A 9 -8.19 10.62 10.65
N ARG A 10 -7.77 10.43 9.39
CA ARG A 10 -8.60 10.80 8.22
C ARG A 10 -9.89 9.99 8.16
N LYS A 11 -9.84 8.68 8.39
CA LYS A 11 -11.03 7.80 8.46
C LYS A 11 -11.98 8.23 9.58
N ALA A 12 -11.45 8.58 10.74
CA ALA A 12 -12.26 9.07 11.86
C ALA A 12 -12.97 10.38 11.51
N SER A 13 -12.28 11.30 10.83
CA SER A 13 -12.89 12.55 10.32
C SER A 13 -14.02 12.26 9.34
N TYR A 14 -13.86 11.34 8.40
CA TYR A 14 -14.95 10.98 7.47
C TYR A 14 -16.15 10.39 8.20
N LYS A 15 -15.90 9.44 9.13
CA LYS A 15 -16.96 8.84 9.94
C LYS A 15 -17.73 9.88 10.77
N ALA A 16 -17.03 10.84 11.37
CA ALA A 16 -17.65 11.91 12.16
C ALA A 16 -18.57 12.83 11.32
N ASN A 17 -18.31 12.93 10.01
CA ASN A 17 -19.10 13.71 9.08
C ASN A 17 -20.08 12.86 8.25
N ALA A 18 -20.30 11.59 8.62
CA ALA A 18 -21.12 10.63 7.87
C ALA A 18 -20.72 10.50 6.38
N ILE A 19 -19.44 10.72 6.07
CA ILE A 19 -18.89 10.59 4.73
C ILE A 19 -18.43 9.14 4.55
N ASN A 20 -19.02 8.44 3.59
CA ASN A 20 -18.57 7.12 3.18
C ASN A 20 -17.19 7.22 2.50
N TYR A 21 -16.36 6.20 2.69
CA TYR A 21 -15.05 6.14 2.06
C TYR A 21 -14.74 4.72 1.57
N TYR A 22 -14.02 4.63 0.46
CA TYR A 22 -13.47 3.38 -0.05
C TYR A 22 -12.27 2.94 0.78
N ARG A 23 -11.96 1.64 0.75
CA ARG A 23 -10.76 1.09 1.41
C ARG A 23 -9.52 1.85 0.93
N PRO A 24 -8.82 2.58 1.80
CA PRO A 24 -7.68 3.41 1.41
C PRO A 24 -6.47 2.57 1.04
N TRP A 25 -5.63 3.09 0.14
CA TRP A 25 -4.38 2.47 -0.27
C TRP A 25 -3.18 3.24 0.28
N ILE A 26 -2.15 2.52 0.70
CA ILE A 26 -0.84 3.08 1.05
C ILE A 26 0.19 2.45 0.13
N PHE A 27 0.98 3.28 -0.54
CA PHE A 27 2.16 2.87 -1.30
C PHE A 27 3.42 3.27 -0.54
N MET A 28 4.26 2.29 -0.22
CA MET A 28 5.57 2.49 0.37
C MET A 28 6.62 2.20 -0.71
N ILE A 29 7.41 3.21 -1.06
CA ILE A 29 8.51 3.09 -2.02
C ILE A 29 9.82 3.13 -1.25
N THR A 30 10.71 2.15 -1.43
CA THR A 30 11.95 2.06 -0.66
C THR A 30 13.11 1.46 -1.48
N ASP A 31 14.29 2.05 -1.32
CA ASP A 31 15.60 1.57 -1.80
C ASP A 31 16.39 0.82 -0.70
N GLY A 32 16.11 1.17 0.57
CA GLY A 32 16.92 0.76 1.70
C GLY A 32 16.52 -0.56 2.38
N SER A 33 17.47 -1.08 3.15
CA SER A 33 17.24 -2.13 4.14
C SER A 33 16.84 -1.51 5.48
N PRO A 34 15.90 -2.11 6.23
CA PRO A 34 15.44 -1.53 7.48
C PRO A 34 16.55 -1.34 8.52
N SER A 35 16.61 -0.15 9.11
CA SER A 35 17.66 0.30 10.03
C SER A 35 17.45 -0.14 11.48
N ASP A 36 16.20 -0.39 11.90
CA ASP A 36 15.84 -0.82 13.26
C ASP A 36 14.81 -1.97 13.19
N ASN A 37 15.21 -3.14 13.69
CA ASN A 37 14.38 -4.35 13.63
C ASN A 37 13.13 -4.26 14.52
N GLU A 38 13.19 -3.61 15.68
CA GLU A 38 12.03 -3.51 16.56
C GLU A 38 10.95 -2.63 15.96
N VAL A 39 11.35 -1.48 15.42
CA VAL A 39 10.43 -0.56 14.72
C VAL A 39 9.76 -1.26 13.54
N VAL A 40 10.54 -2.03 12.78
CA VAL A 40 10.05 -2.74 11.59
C VAL A 40 9.10 -3.87 11.96
N ASN A 41 9.40 -4.63 13.01
CA ASN A 41 8.52 -5.69 13.49
C ASN A 41 7.18 -5.13 13.97
N ARG A 42 7.19 -4.02 14.70
CA ARG A 42 5.95 -3.32 15.10
C ARG A 42 5.15 -2.85 13.88
N ALA A 43 5.81 -2.20 12.92
CA ALA A 43 5.16 -1.73 11.71
C ALA A 43 4.58 -2.89 10.87
N ALA A 44 5.34 -3.98 10.70
CA ALA A 44 4.90 -5.19 10.01
C ALA A 44 3.65 -5.79 10.66
N GLN A 45 3.65 -5.93 11.99
CA GLN A 45 2.47 -6.44 12.69
C GLN A 45 1.26 -5.55 12.48
N ARG A 46 1.44 -4.24 12.56
CA ARG A 46 0.37 -3.27 12.39
C ARG A 46 -0.20 -3.26 10.96
N ILE A 47 0.66 -3.42 9.95
CA ILE A 47 0.24 -3.60 8.55
C ILE A 47 -0.61 -4.86 8.41
N ARG A 48 -0.16 -6.00 8.97
CA ARG A 48 -0.92 -7.26 8.94
C ARG A 48 -2.30 -7.11 9.56
N ASP A 49 -2.40 -6.51 10.73
CA ASP A 49 -3.66 -6.34 11.46
C ASP A 49 -4.65 -5.45 10.68
N GLU A 50 -4.17 -4.34 10.11
CA GLU A 50 -5.02 -3.41 9.36
C GLU A 50 -5.44 -3.99 7.99
N GLU A 51 -4.57 -4.76 7.32
CA GLU A 51 -4.92 -5.48 6.09
C GLU A 51 -5.94 -6.61 6.36
N ALA A 52 -5.74 -7.40 7.42
CA ALA A 52 -6.65 -8.49 7.81
C ALA A 52 -8.05 -7.97 8.14
N ARG A 53 -8.13 -6.79 8.78
CA ARG A 53 -9.38 -6.09 9.07
C ARG A 53 -9.95 -5.31 7.87
N LYS A 54 -9.36 -5.46 6.68
CA LYS A 54 -9.74 -4.75 5.44
C LYS A 54 -9.75 -3.22 5.58
N LYS A 55 -8.98 -2.66 6.51
CA LYS A 55 -8.95 -1.22 6.82
C LYS A 55 -8.03 -0.41 5.91
N VAL A 56 -7.07 -1.06 5.26
CA VAL A 56 -6.11 -0.47 4.31
C VAL A 56 -5.61 -1.56 3.36
N ALA A 57 -5.30 -1.22 2.11
CA ALA A 57 -4.48 -2.08 1.24
C ALA A 57 -3.07 -1.48 1.16
N PHE A 58 -2.04 -2.27 1.48
CA PHE A 58 -0.67 -1.78 1.59
C PHE A 58 0.21 -2.37 0.49
N PHE A 59 0.78 -1.51 -0.34
CA PHE A 59 1.64 -1.88 -1.46
C PHE A 59 3.08 -1.46 -1.14
N ALA A 60 3.99 -2.42 -1.09
CA ALA A 60 5.42 -2.14 -1.03
C ALA A 60 6.03 -2.21 -2.43
N VAL A 61 6.74 -1.14 -2.79
CA VAL A 61 7.47 -1.00 -4.04
C VAL A 61 8.94 -0.85 -3.71
N GLY A 62 9.71 -1.84 -4.14
CA GLY A 62 11.15 -1.87 -4.05
C GLY A 62 11.81 -1.21 -5.24
N VAL A 63 12.75 -0.29 -5.02
CA VAL A 63 13.61 0.23 -6.10
C VAL A 63 14.99 -0.44 -6.05
N GLU A 64 15.89 -0.11 -6.98
CA GLU A 64 17.19 -0.78 -7.07
C GLU A 64 17.95 -0.85 -5.73
N GLY A 65 18.57 -2.00 -5.47
CA GLY A 65 19.33 -2.25 -4.24
C GLY A 65 18.52 -2.77 -3.05
N VAL A 66 17.19 -2.78 -3.11
CA VAL A 66 16.37 -3.29 -1.99
C VAL A 66 16.45 -4.81 -1.84
N ASN A 67 16.43 -5.28 -0.59
CA ASN A 67 16.28 -6.70 -0.29
C ASN A 67 14.80 -7.11 -0.33
N MET A 68 14.36 -7.64 -1.48
CA MET A 68 12.98 -8.08 -1.71
C MET A 68 12.54 -9.19 -0.76
N THR A 69 13.44 -10.09 -0.36
CA THR A 69 13.15 -11.17 0.61
C THR A 69 12.85 -10.61 2.00
N ARG A 70 13.58 -9.59 2.44
CA ARG A 70 13.30 -8.92 3.72
C ARG A 70 12.03 -8.09 3.63
N LEU A 71 11.80 -7.43 2.50
CA LEU A 71 10.59 -6.64 2.26
C LEU A 71 9.34 -7.52 2.31
N SER A 72 9.37 -8.74 1.73
CA SER A 72 8.25 -9.67 1.74
C SER A 72 7.91 -10.22 3.13
N GLN A 73 8.83 -10.17 4.09
CA GLN A 73 8.55 -10.53 5.49
C GLN A 73 7.80 -9.43 6.27
N ILE A 74 7.88 -8.18 5.76
CA ILE A 74 7.29 -6.99 6.40
C ILE A 74 5.85 -6.78 5.94
N VAL A 75 5.55 -7.05 4.67
CA VAL A 75 4.24 -6.81 4.06
C VAL A 75 3.44 -8.08 3.82
N VAL A 76 2.11 -7.94 3.75
CA VAL A 76 1.19 -9.06 3.47
C VAL A 76 1.14 -9.38 1.98
N ARG A 77 1.08 -8.34 1.14
CA ARG A 77 1.04 -8.47 -0.31
C ARG A 77 2.45 -8.69 -0.84
N PRO A 78 2.63 -9.48 -1.91
CA PRO A 78 3.93 -9.60 -2.56
C PRO A 78 4.45 -8.20 -2.92
N PRO A 79 5.66 -7.82 -2.45
CA PRO A 79 6.25 -6.55 -2.82
C PRO A 79 6.54 -6.54 -4.32
N MET A 80 6.43 -5.36 -4.95
CA MET A 80 6.74 -5.20 -6.36
C MET A 80 8.10 -4.54 -6.52
N LYS A 81 8.93 -5.06 -7.40
CA LYS A 81 10.17 -4.38 -7.81
C LYS A 81 9.86 -3.42 -8.96
N LEU A 82 10.23 -2.16 -8.81
CA LEU A 82 10.18 -1.18 -9.89
C LEU A 82 11.21 -1.57 -10.96
N THR A 83 10.77 -1.72 -12.21
CA THR A 83 11.67 -1.99 -13.33
C THR A 83 12.32 -0.68 -13.75
N GLY A 84 13.61 -0.50 -13.45
CA GLY A 84 14.29 0.79 -13.62
C GLY A 84 13.71 1.88 -12.71
N LEU A 85 13.75 3.15 -13.15
CA LEU A 85 13.15 4.30 -12.44
C LEU A 85 11.76 4.65 -13.00
N ASN A 86 10.95 3.64 -13.32
CA ASN A 86 9.68 3.84 -14.03
C ASN A 86 8.52 4.29 -13.12
N PHE A 87 8.74 5.34 -12.34
CA PHE A 87 7.72 5.94 -11.47
C PHE A 87 6.55 6.51 -12.26
N GLN A 88 6.82 7.02 -13.46
CA GLN A 88 5.79 7.60 -14.32
C GLN A 88 4.71 6.58 -14.67
N GLU A 89 5.09 5.40 -15.15
CA GLU A 89 4.11 4.35 -15.45
C GLU A 89 3.41 3.82 -14.20
N MET A 90 4.12 3.75 -13.07
CA MET A 90 3.52 3.39 -11.78
C MET A 90 2.40 4.36 -11.39
N PHE A 91 2.64 5.67 -11.50
CA PHE A 91 1.62 6.68 -11.18
C PHE A 91 0.48 6.71 -12.20
N GLN A 92 0.77 6.50 -13.49
CA GLN A 92 -0.26 6.36 -14.53
C GLN A 92 -1.18 5.15 -14.24
N TRP A 93 -0.59 4.01 -13.88
CA TRP A 93 -1.33 2.82 -13.49
C TRP A 93 -2.15 3.05 -12.22
N LEU A 94 -1.59 3.73 -11.22
CA LEU A 94 -2.30 4.06 -9.98
C LEU A 94 -3.51 4.97 -10.27
N SER A 95 -3.34 5.98 -11.11
CA SER A 95 -4.42 6.87 -11.54
C SER A 95 -5.54 6.11 -12.25
N ALA A 96 -5.19 5.21 -13.18
CA ALA A 96 -6.16 4.37 -13.87
C ALA A 96 -6.91 3.43 -12.91
N SER A 97 -6.18 2.83 -11.96
CA SER A 97 -6.74 1.94 -10.95
C SER A 97 -7.70 2.67 -10.00
N MET A 98 -7.35 3.88 -9.55
CA MET A 98 -8.22 4.70 -8.70
C MET A 98 -9.51 5.12 -9.41
N SER A 99 -9.45 5.41 -10.73
CA SER A 99 -10.65 5.66 -11.53
C SER A 99 -11.56 4.43 -11.58
N GLY A 100 -11.00 3.22 -11.70
CA GLY A 100 -11.78 1.98 -11.62
C GLY A 100 -12.46 1.80 -10.25
N VAL A 101 -11.74 2.07 -9.16
CA VAL A 101 -12.28 1.99 -7.79
C VAL A 101 -13.36 3.03 -7.51
N SER A 102 -13.28 4.23 -8.07
CA SER A 102 -14.34 5.23 -7.87
C SER A 102 -15.66 4.85 -8.55
N HIS A 103 -15.64 3.94 -9.53
CA HIS A 103 -16.83 3.41 -10.19
C HIS A 103 -17.35 2.11 -9.56
N SER A 104 -16.63 1.51 -8.59
CA SER A 104 -17.04 0.27 -7.92
C SER A 104 -17.94 0.51 -6.71
N GLN A 105 -18.64 -0.52 -6.26
CA GLN A 105 -19.40 -0.43 -5.02
C GLN A 105 -18.46 -0.32 -3.81
N LEU A 106 -18.95 0.32 -2.75
CA LEU A 106 -18.30 0.26 -1.43
C LEU A 106 -18.20 -1.22 -1.04
N ASP A 107 -17.01 -1.67 -0.64
CA ASP A 107 -16.63 -3.06 -0.32
C ASP A 107 -16.38 -4.04 -1.49
N GLU A 108 -16.53 -3.60 -2.74
CA GLU A 108 -16.13 -4.42 -3.88
C GLU A 108 -14.60 -4.47 -4.00
N GLN A 109 -14.03 -5.68 -4.02
CA GLN A 109 -12.63 -5.86 -4.35
C GLN A 109 -12.47 -5.69 -5.86
N VAL A 110 -12.17 -4.47 -6.30
CA VAL A 110 -11.76 -4.28 -7.69
C VAL A 110 -10.44 -5.05 -7.89
N PRO A 111 -10.42 -6.06 -8.78
CA PRO A 111 -9.18 -6.74 -9.11
C PRO A 111 -8.27 -5.71 -9.78
N LEU A 112 -7.18 -5.38 -9.09
CA LEU A 112 -6.15 -4.52 -9.63
C LEU A 112 -5.66 -5.09 -10.97
N GLN A 113 -5.64 -4.24 -12.00
CA GLN A 113 -5.02 -4.61 -13.26
C GLN A 113 -3.57 -4.97 -13.00
N LYS A 114 -3.06 -6.02 -13.66
CA LYS A 114 -1.66 -6.43 -13.49
C LYS A 114 -0.76 -5.23 -13.85
N PRO A 115 0.08 -4.74 -12.92
CA PRO A 115 0.95 -3.62 -13.19
C PRO A 115 2.02 -4.01 -14.22
N GLY A 116 2.20 -3.19 -15.26
CA GLY A 116 3.24 -3.38 -16.28
C GLY A 116 4.59 -2.76 -15.92
N TRP A 117 4.62 -1.92 -14.88
CA TRP A 117 5.78 -1.14 -14.44
C TRP A 117 6.70 -1.87 -13.44
N GLY A 118 6.33 -3.08 -13.03
CA GLY A 118 7.09 -3.81 -12.02
C GLY A 118 6.91 -5.31 -12.11
N SER A 119 7.86 -6.03 -11.54
CA SER A 119 7.82 -7.49 -11.37
C SER A 119 7.52 -7.84 -9.91
N VAL A 120 6.85 -8.97 -9.69
CA VAL A 120 6.76 -9.58 -8.35
C VAL A 120 8.06 -10.30 -8.02
#